data_AF-A0A7C5W1M9-F1
#
_entry.id   AF-A0A7C5W1M9-F1
#
_cell.length_a   1.000
_cell.length_b   1.000
_cell.length_c   1.000
_cell.angle_alpha   90.00
_cell.angle_beta   90.00
_cell.angle_gamma   90.00
#
_symmetry.space_group_name_H-M   'P 1'
#
loop_
_entity.id
_entity.type
_entity.pdbx_description
1 polymer ?
#
loop_
_entity_poly.entity_id
_entity_poly.type
_entity_poly.pdbx_seq_one_letter_code
_entity_poly.pdbx_strand_id
1 'polypeptide(L)' 'MGSRYGKTVRDNLRKVIETQIKKYKCPSCSRVAVKRKSHGVWECRKCGKKFASGAYEFFKVREEEKIENEEK' A
#
# COMPACT_ATOMS: atom_id res chain seq x y z
N MET A 1 -6.44 -14.53 -14.02
CA MET A 1 -7.33 -15.42 -13.24
C MET A 1 -8.39 -15.96 -14.18
N GLY A 2 -8.56 -17.29 -14.25
CA GLY A 2 -9.61 -17.89 -15.07
C GLY A 2 -11.02 -17.66 -14.50
N SER A 3 -12.01 -18.40 -14.97
CA SER A 3 -13.44 -18.28 -14.58
C SER A 3 -13.75 -18.64 -13.11
N ARG A 4 -12.77 -19.11 -12.33
CA ARG A 4 -12.93 -19.50 -10.92
C ARG A 4 -12.94 -18.28 -9.98
N TYR A 5 -13.54 -18.44 -8.79
CA TYR A 5 -13.54 -17.48 -7.65
C TYR A 5 -14.52 -16.28 -7.69
N GLY A 6 -15.39 -16.16 -8.69
CA GLY A 6 -16.42 -15.11 -8.74
C GLY A 6 -15.87 -13.68 -8.90
N LYS A 7 -16.74 -12.69 -9.10
CA LYS A 7 -16.34 -11.29 -9.37
C LYS A 7 -15.78 -10.60 -8.12
N THR A 8 -16.50 -10.70 -6.99
CA THR A 8 -16.18 -9.98 -5.75
C THR A 8 -14.78 -10.26 -5.23
N VAL A 9 -14.37 -11.53 -5.20
CA VAL A 9 -13.04 -11.93 -4.74
C VAL A 9 -11.95 -11.35 -5.66
N ARG A 10 -12.18 -11.36 -6.98
CA ARG A 10 -11.24 -10.79 -7.95
C ARG A 10 -11.12 -9.28 -7.81
N ASP A 11 -12.23 -8.59 -7.58
CA ASP A 11 -12.23 -7.14 -7.39
C ASP A 11 -11.49 -6.75 -6.11
N ASN A 12 -11.70 -7.48 -5.02
CA ASN A 12 -10.96 -7.27 -3.77
C ASN A 12 -9.46 -7.55 -3.95
N LEU A 13 -9.11 -8.64 -4.63
CA LEU A 13 -7.71 -8.95 -4.93
C LEU A 13 -7.08 -7.86 -5.80
N ARG A 14 -7.80 -7.33 -6.80
CA ARG A 14 -7.31 -6.25 -7.66
C ARG A 14 -6.96 -5.01 -6.84
N LYS A 15 -7.83 -4.60 -5.91
CA LYS A 15 -7.58 -3.46 -5.00
C LYS A 15 -6.29 -3.66 -4.20
N VAL A 16 -6.08 -4.86 -3.63
CA VAL A 16 -4.87 -5.16 -2.85
C VAL A 16 -3.62 -5.22 -3.73
N ILE A 17 -3.71 -5.78 -4.94
CA ILE A 17 -2.58 -5.82 -5.87
C ILE A 17 -2.20 -4.40 -6.30
N GLU A 18 -3.18 -3.55 -6.60
CA GLU A 18 -2.97 -2.18 -7.02
C GLU A 18 -2.24 -1.35 -5.95
N THR A 19 -2.66 -1.47 -4.68
CA THR A 19 -1.94 -0.80 -3.57
C THR A 19 -0.54 -1.37 -3.39
N GLN A 20 -0.37 -2.69 -3.49
CA GLN A 20 0.92 -3.35 -3.35
C GLN A 20 1.95 -2.93 -4.43
N ILE A 21 1.54 -2.79 -5.70
CA ILE A 21 2.46 -2.45 -6.80
C ILE A 21 2.78 -0.96 -6.88
N LYS A 22 2.00 -0.12 -6.19
CA LYS A 22 2.18 1.32 -6.16
C LYS A 22 3.57 1.68 -5.60
N LYS A 23 4.22 2.66 -6.21
CA LYS A 23 5.46 3.22 -5.68
C LYS A 23 5.12 4.31 -4.67
N TYR A 24 5.73 4.25 -3.49
CA TYR A 24 5.49 5.23 -2.43
C TYR A 24 6.64 6.24 -2.31
N LYS A 25 6.31 7.43 -1.78
CA LYS A 25 7.28 8.44 -1.37
C LYS A 25 8.07 7.93 -0.17
N CYS A 26 9.40 8.00 -0.25
CA CYS A 26 10.28 7.64 0.84
C CYS A 26 10.32 8.77 1.90
N PRO A 27 10.12 8.49 3.20
CA PRO A 27 10.19 9.52 4.24
C PRO A 27 11.61 10.07 4.44
N SER A 28 12.65 9.32 4.05
CA SER A 28 14.04 9.75 4.26
C SER A 28 14.65 10.55 3.10
N CYS A 29 14.20 10.34 1.86
CA CYS A 29 14.79 10.99 0.69
C CYS A 29 13.76 11.65 -0.22
N SER A 30 12.48 11.64 0.17
CA SER A 30 11.32 12.25 -0.50
C SER A 30 11.07 11.81 -1.95
N ARG A 31 11.86 10.86 -2.47
CA ARG A 31 11.71 10.29 -3.82
C ARG A 31 10.67 9.18 -3.84
N VAL A 32 9.96 9.04 -4.95
CA VAL A 32 8.97 7.98 -5.19
C VAL A 32 9.69 6.71 -5.68
N ALA A 33 10.25 5.95 -4.73
CA ALA A 33 11.09 4.80 -5.05
C ALA A 33 10.98 3.64 -4.05
N VAL A 34 10.02 3.71 -3.11
CA VAL A 34 9.76 2.64 -2.15
C VAL A 34 8.98 1.53 -2.83
N LYS A 35 9.49 0.29 -2.73
CA LYS A 35 8.85 -0.92 -3.24
C LYS A 35 8.81 -1.99 -2.16
N ARG A 36 7.78 -2.84 -2.18
CA ARG A 36 7.69 -3.99 -1.27
C ARG A 36 8.81 -4.99 -1.55
N LYS A 37 9.46 -5.47 -0.49
CA LYS A 37 10.47 -6.53 -0.54
C LYS A 37 9.91 -7.86 -0.04
N SER A 38 9.20 -7.84 1.08
CA SER A 38 8.52 -9.00 1.66
C SER A 38 7.23 -8.55 2.37
N HIS A 39 6.55 -9.45 3.10
CA HIS A 39 5.39 -9.08 3.90
C HIS A 39 5.81 -8.07 4.98
N GLY A 40 5.23 -6.88 4.95
CA GLY A 40 5.48 -5.83 5.95
C GLY A 40 6.84 -5.14 5.87
N VAL A 41 7.72 -5.55 4.94
CA VAL A 41 9.03 -4.91 4.73
C VAL A 41 9.08 -4.22 3.38
N TRP A 42 9.41 -2.94 3.41
CA TRP A 42 9.49 -2.06 2.26
C TRP A 42 10.89 -1.47 2.13
N GLU A 43 11.39 -1.33 0.91
CA GLU A 43 12.75 -0.88 0.64
C GLU A 43 12.73 0.24 -0.40
N CYS A 44 13.44 1.33 -0.09
CA CYS A 44 13.65 2.40 -1.06
C CYS A 44 14.82 2.06 -1.99
N ARG A 45 14.55 1.97 -3.30
CA ARG A 45 15.60 1.69 -4.30
C ARG A 45 16.68 2.76 -4.42
N LYS A 46 16.42 4.00 -3.96
CA LYS A 46 17.35 5.13 -4.10
C LYS A 46 18.27 5.32 -2.91
N CYS A 47 17.78 5.15 -1.68
CA CYS A 47 18.58 5.32 -0.47
C CYS A 47 18.89 4.01 0.26
N GLY A 48 18.37 2.86 -0.20
CA GLY A 48 18.64 1.55 0.39
C GLY A 48 18.00 1.31 1.77
N LYS A 49 17.30 2.30 2.33
CA LYS A 49 16.65 2.16 3.63
C LYS A 49 15.47 1.19 3.55
N LYS A 50 15.37 0.35 4.58
CA LYS A 50 14.28 -0.60 4.81
C LYS A 50 13.33 -0.02 5.86
N PHE A 51 12.04 -0.26 5.69
CA PHE A 51 10.97 0.24 6.53
C PHE A 51 10.05 -0.92 6.91
N ALA A 52 9.53 -0.89 8.13
CA ALA A 52 8.47 -1.77 8.59
C ALA A 52 7.13 -1.05 8.43
N SER A 53 6.17 -1.68 7.77
CA SER A 53 4.82 -1.14 7.61
C SER A 53 3.79 -2.26 7.39
N GLY A 54 2.57 -1.90 6.97
CA GLY A 54 1.54 -2.87 6.61
C GLY A 54 1.97 -3.87 5.54
N ALA A 55 1.32 -5.04 5.55
CA ALA A 55 1.67 -6.15 4.67
C ALA A 55 1.49 -5.82 3.18
N TYR A 56 0.43 -5.08 2.85
CA TYR A 56 0.07 -4.72 1.47
C TYR A 56 0.08 -3.19 1.23
N GLU A 57 0.20 -2.40 2.29
CA GLU A 57 0.15 -0.94 2.25
C GLU A 57 1.31 -0.33 3.04
N PHE A 58 1.87 0.77 2.52
CA PHE A 58 3.04 1.42 3.13
C PHE A 58 2.67 2.43 4.23
N PHE A 59 1.64 3.25 4.01
CA PHE A 59 1.09 4.15 5.04
C PHE A 59 -0.42 4.01 5.04
N LYS A 60 -1.00 3.65 6.18
CA LYS A 60 -2.39 3.97 6.48
C LYS A 60 -2.40 5.27 7.26
N VAL A 61 -3.10 6.28 6.75
CA VAL A 61 -3.75 7.21 7.67
C VAL A 61 -4.82 6.36 8.35
N ARG A 62 -4.78 6.23 9.67
CA ARG A 62 -5.90 5.62 10.43
C ARG A 62 -7.16 6.36 10.00
N GLU A 63 -8.20 5.64 9.59
CA GLU A 63 -9.48 6.21 9.16
C GLU A 63 -10.27 6.86 10.32
N GLU A 64 -9.60 7.50 11.28
CA GLU A 64 -10.26 8.33 12.28
C GLU A 64 -10.71 9.69 11.69
N GLU A 65 -10.21 10.10 10.51
CA GLU A 65 -10.54 11.40 9.89
C GLU A 65 -11.74 11.40 8.91
N LYS A 66 -12.39 10.26 8.65
CA LYS A 66 -13.59 10.26 7.78
C LYS A 66 -14.88 10.61 8.51
N ILE A 67 -14.97 10.35 9.82
CA ILE A 67 -16.17 10.66 10.62
C ILE A 67 -16.30 12.17 10.83
N GLU A 68 -15.18 12.91 10.96
CA GLU A 68 -15.21 14.34 11.29
C GLU A 68 -15.50 15.29 10.10
N ASN A 69 -15.44 14.78 8.86
CA ASN A 69 -15.66 15.59 7.65
C ASN A 69 -16.99 15.31 6.94
N GLU A 70 -17.81 14.38 7.47
CA GLU A 70 -19.21 14.19 7.07
C GLU A 70 -20.19 14.93 8.01
N GLU A 71 -19.71 15.48 9.14
CA GLU A 71 -20.51 16.19 10.15
C GLU A 71 -20.19 17.69 10.30
N LYS A 72 -19.46 18.30 9.35
CA LYS A 72 -19.30 19.78 9.24
C LYS A 72 -19.87 20.34 7.95
#